data_AF-A0A6G3CZ26-F1
#
_entry.id   AF-A0A6G3CZ26-F1
#
_cell.length_a   1.000
_cell.length_b   1.000
_cell.length_c   1.000
_cell.angle_alpha   90.00
_cell.angle_beta   90.00
_cell.angle_gamma   90.00
#
_symmetry.space_group_name_H-M   'P 1'
#
loop_
_entity.id
_entity.type
_entity.pdbx_description
1 polymer ?
#
loop_
_entity_poly.entity_id
_entity_poly.type
_entity_poly.pdbx_seq_one_letter_code
_entity_poly.pdbx_strand_id
1 'polypeptide(L)'
;LPFAVFLLRNYFAEMPKEMLEAARMDGGNEWRIFTRLVLPVGKPAIASLAIFQFLWVWNDMLVALLFADSSSQPLTVELQSQIRQFGSNIDVLAPGAFLSLVVPVVVFFAFQRHFVQGVMAGSVK
;
A
#
# COMPACT_ATOMS: atom_id res chain seq x y z
N LEU A 1 10.84 3.68 -1.39
CA LEU A 1 11.71 2.48 -1.25
C LEU A 1 12.31 2.31 0.16
N PRO A 2 12.96 3.30 0.79
CA PRO A 2 13.57 3.11 2.12
C PRO A 2 12.58 2.66 3.20
N PHE A 3 11.39 3.28 3.25
CA PHE A 3 10.32 2.90 4.17
C PHE A 3 9.83 1.45 3.96
N ALA A 4 9.64 1.05 2.70
CA ALA A 4 9.24 -0.30 2.33
C ALA A 4 10.24 -1.35 2.84
N VAL A 5 11.54 -1.12 2.63
CA VAL A 5 12.60 -2.00 3.12
C VAL A 5 12.62 -2.03 4.64
N PHE A 6 12.49 -0.87 5.30
CA PHE A 6 12.45 -0.78 6.75
C PHE A 6 11.28 -1.56 7.35
N LEU A 7 10.07 -1.38 6.83
CA LEU A 7 8.86 -2.05 7.33
C LEU A 7 8.97 -3.57 7.16
N LEU A 8 9.32 -4.03 5.95
CA LEU A 8 9.49 -5.46 5.69
C LEU A 8 10.61 -6.07 6.53
N ARG A 9 11.74 -5.36 6.68
CA ARG A 9 12.85 -5.83 7.53
C ARG A 9 12.41 -6.00 8.98
N ASN A 10 11.68 -5.03 9.55
CA ASN A 10 11.20 -5.16 10.94
C ASN A 10 10.26 -6.36 11.09
N TYR A 11 9.34 -6.56 10.14
CA TYR A 11 8.42 -7.70 10.18
C TYR A 11 9.16 -9.05 10.08
N PHE A 12 10.07 -9.19 9.11
CA PHE A 12 10.83 -10.44 8.96
C PHE A 12 11.85 -10.65 10.09
N ALA A 13 12.31 -9.60 10.76
CA ALA A 13 13.18 -9.72 11.93
C ALA A 13 12.43 -10.27 13.17
N GLU A 14 11.11 -10.15 13.22
CA GLU A 14 10.27 -10.73 14.28
C GLU A 14 10.00 -12.23 14.06
N MET A 15 10.31 -12.77 12.88
CA MET A 15 10.12 -14.21 12.63
C MET A 15 11.12 -15.05 13.45
N PRO A 16 10.66 -16.11 14.14
CA PRO A 16 11.54 -17.01 14.88
C PRO A 16 12.55 -17.68 13.95
N LYS A 17 13.84 -17.57 14.28
CA LYS A 17 14.92 -18.21 13.52
C LYS A 17 14.78 -19.73 13.47
N GLU A 18 14.25 -20.31 14.53
CA GLU A 18 13.97 -21.75 14.66
C GLU A 18 13.05 -22.27 13.55
N MET A 19 12.08 -21.48 13.08
CA MET A 19 11.20 -21.88 11.97
C MET A 19 11.97 -22.00 10.65
N LEU A 20 12.94 -21.10 10.41
CA LEU A 20 13.80 -21.14 9.23
C LEU A 20 14.78 -22.32 9.31
N GLU A 21 15.32 -22.59 10.49
CA GLU A 21 16.22 -23.71 10.73
C GLU A 21 15.51 -25.05 10.57
N ALA A 22 14.29 -25.21 11.10
CA ALA A 22 13.49 -26.41 10.89
C ALA A 22 13.20 -26.67 9.40
N ALA A 23 12.84 -25.62 8.64
CA ALA A 23 12.59 -25.74 7.20
C ALA A 23 13.85 -26.12 6.39
N ARG A 24 15.05 -25.75 6.86
CA ARG A 24 16.33 -26.19 6.29
C ARG A 24 16.62 -27.64 6.64
N MET A 25 16.35 -28.04 7.88
CA MET A 25 16.52 -29.43 8.33
C MET A 25 15.61 -30.40 7.58
N ASP A 26 14.42 -29.94 7.15
CA ASP A 26 13.49 -30.68 6.29
C ASP A 26 13.96 -30.82 4.81
N GLY A 27 15.18 -30.39 4.49
CA GLY A 27 15.75 -30.48 3.13
C GLY A 27 15.17 -29.45 2.16
N GLY A 28 14.55 -28.38 2.66
CA GLY A 28 14.05 -27.29 1.83
C GLY A 28 15.19 -26.50 1.19
N ASN A 29 15.18 -26.38 -0.15
CA ASN A 29 16.02 -25.40 -0.85
C ASN A 29 15.62 -23.97 -0.43
N GLU A 30 16.56 -23.03 -0.33
CA GLU A 30 16.31 -21.65 0.13
C GLU A 30 15.21 -20.94 -0.67
N TRP A 31 15.15 -21.16 -1.98
CA TRP A 31 14.07 -20.62 -2.80
C TRP A 31 12.69 -21.16 -2.41
N ARG A 32 12.62 -22.44 -2.02
CA ARG A 32 11.39 -23.09 -1.56
C ARG A 32 10.99 -22.59 -0.18
N ILE A 33 11.95 -22.39 0.72
CA ILE A 33 11.72 -21.80 2.05
C ILE A 33 11.20 -20.37 1.89
N PHE A 34 11.84 -19.56 1.05
CA PHE A 34 11.38 -18.19 0.79
C PHE A 34 9.94 -18.16 0.26
N THR A 35 9.65 -18.90 -0.82
CA THR A 35 8.34 -18.83 -1.49
C THR A 35 7.21 -19.51 -0.73
N ARG A 36 7.47 -20.61 -0.01
CA ARG A 36 6.44 -21.39 0.69
C ARG A 36 6.31 -21.09 2.18
N LEU A 37 7.32 -20.51 2.82
CA LEU A 37 7.29 -20.18 4.24
C LEU A 37 7.33 -18.66 4.46
N VAL A 38 8.41 -18.00 4.01
CA VAL A 38 8.64 -16.59 4.32
C VAL A 38 7.61 -15.67 3.64
N LEU A 39 7.37 -15.86 2.34
CA LEU A 39 6.44 -15.05 1.56
C LEU A 39 4.98 -15.11 2.07
N PRO A 40 4.38 -16.30 2.33
CA PRO A 40 3.02 -16.37 2.85
C PRO A 40 2.89 -15.82 4.27
N VAL A 41 3.90 -16.01 5.13
CA VAL A 41 3.93 -15.40 6.47
C VAL A 41 4.07 -13.87 6.36
N GLY A 42 4.83 -13.38 5.38
CA GLY A 42 4.99 -11.95 5.08
C GLY A 42 3.80 -11.26 4.40
N LYS A 43 2.76 -12.00 3.97
CA LYS A 43 1.58 -11.42 3.29
C LYS A 43 0.94 -10.25 4.03
N PRO A 44 0.74 -10.28 5.36
CA PRO A 44 0.19 -9.15 6.12
C PRO A 44 1.04 -7.88 5.97
N ALA A 45 2.36 -8.00 6.09
CA ALA A 45 3.27 -6.86 5.97
C ALA A 45 3.33 -6.30 4.55
N ILE A 46 3.34 -7.19 3.54
CA ILE A 46 3.31 -6.79 2.13
C ILE A 46 2.00 -6.07 1.79
N ALA A 47 0.86 -6.55 2.32
CA ALA A 47 -0.42 -5.89 2.13
C ALA A 47 -0.44 -4.48 2.76
N SER A 48 0.04 -4.34 3.99
CA SER A 48 0.17 -3.02 4.65
C SER A 48 1.04 -2.07 3.84
N LEU A 49 2.19 -2.55 3.36
CA LEU A 49 3.08 -1.78 2.49
C LEU A 49 2.39 -1.38 1.18
N ALA A 50 1.62 -2.29 0.56
CA ALA A 50 0.89 -2.01 -0.66
C ALA A 50 -0.17 -0.92 -0.46
N ILE A 51 -0.90 -0.93 0.66
CA ILE A 51 -1.87 0.13 1.01
C ILE A 51 -1.14 1.48 1.15
N PHE A 52 -0.06 1.55 1.95
CA PHE A 52 0.67 2.80 2.15
C PHE A 52 1.29 3.32 0.85
N GLN A 53 1.87 2.43 0.05
CA GLN A 53 2.46 2.78 -1.23
C GLN A 53 1.40 3.27 -2.23
N PHE A 54 0.23 2.62 -2.27
CA PHE A 54 -0.89 3.04 -3.09
C PHE A 54 -1.37 4.43 -2.68
N LEU A 55 -1.64 4.65 -1.39
CA LEU A 55 -2.07 5.95 -0.88
C LEU A 55 -1.06 7.04 -1.19
N TRP A 56 0.24 6.75 -1.07
CA TRP A 56 1.27 7.71 -1.40
C TRP A 56 1.22 8.11 -2.88
N VAL A 57 1.28 7.13 -3.79
CA VAL A 57 1.28 7.40 -5.23
C VAL A 57 -0.04 8.04 -5.69
N TRP A 58 -1.17 7.60 -5.13
CA TRP A 58 -2.48 8.19 -5.41
C TRP A 58 -2.58 9.67 -5.05
N ASN A 59 -1.94 10.06 -3.94
CA ASN A 59 -1.87 11.46 -3.50
C ASN A 59 -0.68 12.24 -4.09
N ASP A 60 0.18 11.61 -4.90
CA ASP A 60 1.36 12.26 -5.48
C ASP A 60 0.98 13.13 -6.69
N MET A 61 0.52 14.32 -6.35
CA MET A 61 -0.03 15.29 -7.28
C MET A 61 1.06 16.01 -8.09
N LEU A 62 2.29 16.11 -7.56
CA LEU A 62 3.41 16.74 -8.28
C LEU A 62 3.84 15.88 -9.47
N VAL A 63 3.97 14.57 -9.26
CA VAL A 63 4.27 13.63 -10.34
C VAL A 63 3.15 13.64 -11.37
N ALA A 64 1.89 13.64 -10.92
CA ALA A 64 0.76 13.71 -11.83
C ALA A 64 0.76 15.00 -12.67
N LEU A 65 1.00 16.17 -12.08
CA LEU A 65 1.06 17.45 -12.80
C LEU A 65 2.24 17.56 -13.78
N LEU A 66 3.38 16.95 -13.45
CA LEU A 66 4.60 17.04 -14.26
C LEU A 66 4.59 16.08 -15.45
N PHE A 67 3.99 14.90 -15.29
CA PHE A 67 4.06 13.83 -16.29
C PHE A 67 2.74 13.50 -16.98
N ALA A 68 1.58 13.93 -16.45
CA ALA A 68 0.31 13.66 -17.11
C ALA A 68 0.08 14.64 -18.26
N ASP A 69 -0.17 14.09 -19.45
CA ASP A 69 -0.64 14.86 -20.59
C ASP A 69 -2.11 15.29 -20.36
N SER A 70 -2.48 16.43 -20.94
CA SER A 70 -3.81 17.06 -20.86
C SER A 70 -4.98 16.14 -21.21
N SER A 71 -4.75 15.11 -22.02
CA SER A 71 -5.75 14.11 -22.42
C SER A 71 -5.94 12.96 -21.41
N SER A 72 -5.01 12.77 -20.47
CA SER A 72 -4.94 11.62 -19.55
C SER A 72 -4.63 12.06 -18.12
N GLN A 73 -5.17 13.20 -17.68
CA GLN A 73 -4.92 13.71 -16.33
C GLN A 73 -5.67 12.89 -15.27
N PRO A 74 -5.03 12.57 -14.14
CA PRO A 74 -5.70 11.96 -13.00
C PRO A 74 -6.84 12.84 -12.47
N LEU A 75 -7.91 12.21 -11.99
CA LEU A 75 -9.07 12.90 -11.42
C LEU A 75 -8.67 13.90 -10.30
N THR A 76 -7.65 13.57 -9.52
CA THR A 76 -7.12 14.43 -8.45
C THR A 76 -6.53 15.74 -8.97
N VAL A 77 -5.90 15.71 -10.15
CA VAL A 77 -5.32 16.90 -10.80
C VAL A 77 -6.41 17.79 -11.39
N GLU A 78 -7.38 17.19 -12.07
CA GLU A 78 -8.49 17.91 -12.67
C GLU A 78 -9.35 18.63 -11.61
N LEU A 79 -9.65 17.95 -10.49
CA LEU A 79 -10.37 18.59 -9.39
C LEU A 79 -9.60 19.77 -8.81
N GLN A 80 -8.27 19.68 -8.72
CA GLN A 80 -7.46 20.78 -8.22
C GLN A 80 -7.38 21.96 -9.20
N SER A 81 -7.41 21.69 -10.51
CA SER A 81 -7.46 22.74 -11.54
C SER A 81 -8.71 23.61 -11.36
N GLN A 82 -9.84 22.98 -11.05
CA GLN A 82 -11.11 23.66 -10.80
C GLN A 82 -11.15 24.44 -9.49
N ILE A 83 -10.42 24.02 -8.45
CA ILE A 83 -10.27 24.81 -7.21
C ILE A 83 -9.56 26.15 -7.48
N ARG A 84 -8.62 26.18 -8.45
CA ARG A 84 -7.86 27.39 -8.81
C ARG A 84 -8.62 28.32 -9.75
N GLN A 85 -9.61 27.82 -10.48
CA GLN A 85 -10.50 28.68 -11.26
C GLN A 85 -11.42 29.40 -10.27
N PHE A 86 -11.29 30.73 -10.18
CA PHE A 86 -12.13 31.57 -9.34
C PHE A 86 -13.59 31.53 -9.84
N GLY A 87 -14.34 30.53 -9.40
CA GLY A 87 -15.73 30.28 -9.72
C GLY A 87 -16.20 29.08 -8.91
N SER A 88 -17.25 29.25 -8.13
CA SER A 88 -17.75 28.26 -7.17
C SER A 88 -18.35 27.03 -7.86
N ASN A 89 -17.52 26.15 -8.42
CA ASN A 89 -17.92 24.84 -8.94
C ASN A 89 -18.06 23.82 -7.81
N ILE A 90 -18.67 24.21 -6.69
CA ILE A 90 -18.81 23.33 -5.52
C ILE A 90 -19.64 22.09 -5.86
N ASP A 91 -20.56 22.24 -6.81
CA ASP A 91 -21.42 21.19 -7.36
C ASP A 91 -20.63 20.12 -8.13
N VAL A 92 -19.41 20.43 -8.60
CA VAL A 92 -18.51 19.48 -9.27
C VAL A 92 -17.41 19.01 -8.31
N LEU A 93 -16.89 19.92 -7.50
CA LEU A 93 -15.81 19.65 -6.55
C LEU A 93 -16.24 18.68 -5.45
N ALA A 94 -17.42 18.85 -4.86
CA ALA A 94 -17.85 17.98 -3.75
C ALA A 94 -18.12 16.54 -4.20
N PRO A 95 -18.88 16.26 -5.28
CA PRO A 95 -19.05 14.89 -5.79
C PRO A 95 -17.74 14.30 -6.34
N GLY A 96 -16.91 15.11 -7.01
CA GLY A 96 -15.62 14.67 -7.52
C GLY A 96 -14.65 14.26 -6.42
N ALA A 97 -14.56 15.05 -5.34
CA ALA A 97 -13.78 14.72 -4.15
C ALA A 97 -14.32 13.46 -3.46
N PHE A 98 -15.64 13.28 -3.42
CA PHE A 98 -16.22 12.04 -2.90
C PHE A 98 -15.82 10.82 -3.72
N LEU A 99 -15.93 10.90 -5.05
CA LEU A 99 -15.52 9.82 -5.97
C LEU A 99 -14.02 9.52 -5.88
N SER A 100 -13.18 10.53 -5.70
CA SER A 100 -11.74 10.31 -5.57
C SER A 100 -11.37 9.54 -4.30
N LEU A 101 -12.17 9.65 -3.23
CA LEU A 101 -12.00 8.88 -2.00
C LEU A 101 -12.48 7.42 -2.12
N VAL A 102 -13.43 7.14 -3.02
CA VAL A 102 -13.93 5.76 -3.22
C VAL A 102 -12.80 4.82 -3.59
N VAL A 103 -11.86 5.24 -4.44
CA VAL A 103 -10.76 4.39 -4.92
C VAL A 103 -9.83 3.96 -3.77
N PRO A 104 -9.25 4.87 -2.96
CA PRO A 104 -8.52 4.53 -1.74
C PRO A 104 -9.29 3.63 -0.79
N VAL A 105 -10.58 3.88 -0.60
CA VAL A 105 -11.44 3.11 0.31
C VAL A 105 -11.61 1.68 -0.18
N VAL A 106 -11.85 1.47 -1.48
CA VAL A 106 -11.94 0.13 -2.08
C VAL A 106 -10.62 -0.63 -1.93
N VAL A 107 -9.48 0.01 -2.19
CA VAL A 107 -8.16 -0.60 -1.99
C VAL A 107 -7.95 -0.97 -0.53
N PHE A 108 -8.29 -0.07 0.41
CA PHE A 108 -8.22 -0.37 1.83
C PHE A 108 -9.06 -1.58 2.20
N PHE A 109 -10.34 -1.63 1.80
CA PHE A 109 -11.23 -2.77 2.09
C PHE A 109 -10.76 -4.08 1.45
N ALA A 110 -10.13 -4.04 0.27
CA ALA A 110 -9.56 -5.22 -0.38
C ALA A 110 -8.40 -5.82 0.44
N PHE A 111 -7.60 -4.98 1.09
CA PHE A 111 -6.41 -5.40 1.85
C PHE A 111 -6.59 -5.37 3.38
N GLN A 112 -7.72 -4.87 3.90
CA GLN A 112 -7.97 -4.66 5.34
C GLN A 112 -7.73 -5.91 6.19
N ARG A 113 -8.11 -7.09 5.66
CA ARG A 113 -8.01 -8.36 6.38
C ARG A 113 -6.55 -8.70 6.69
N HIS A 114 -5.65 -8.36 5.78
CA HIS A 114 -4.22 -8.57 5.91
C HIS A 114 -3.58 -7.50 6.81
N PHE A 115 -4.07 -6.25 6.72
CA PHE A 115 -3.62 -5.16 7.60
C PHE A 115 -3.90 -5.45 9.07
N VAL A 116 -5.13 -5.86 9.42
CA VAL A 116 -5.52 -6.18 10.80
C VAL A 116 -4.67 -7.34 11.37
N GLN A 117 -4.40 -8.37 10.56
CA GLN A 117 -3.53 -9.47 10.96
C GLN A 117 -2.08 -9.02 11.21
N GLY A 118 -1.57 -8.07 10.42
CA GLY A 118 -0.22 -7.52 10.58
C GLY A 118 -0.08 -6.64 11.83
N VAL A 119 -1.07 -5.79 12.12
CA VAL A 119 -1.07 -4.95 13.33
C VAL A 119 -1.22 -5.78 14.60
N MET A 120 -2.08 -6.81 14.58
CA MET A 120 -2.26 -7.70 15.73
C MET A 120 -1.00 -8.53 16.02
N ALA A 121 -0.27 -8.98 15.00
CA ALA A 121 1.01 -9.70 15.18
C ALA A 121 2.08 -8.82 15.85
N GLY A 122 2.11 -7.51 15.54
CA GLY A 122 3.01 -6.56 16.20
C GLY A 122 2.53 -6.07 17.57
N SER A 123 1.24 -6.24 17.90
CA SER A 123 0.62 -5.79 19.15
C SER A 123 0.58 -6.85 20.24
N VAL A 124 0.89 -8.12 19.95
CA VAL A 124 1.18 -9.13 20.99
C VAL A 124 2.64 -8.98 21.41
N LYS A 125 2.92 -7.87 22.10
CA LYS A 125 4.11 -7.65 22.92
C LYS A 125 3.67 -7.00 24.22
#